data_AF-A0A0P9I397-F1
#
_entry.id   AF-A0A0P9I397-F1
#
_cell.length_a   1.000
_cell.length_b   1.000
_cell.length_c   1.000
_cell.angle_alpha   90.00
_cell.angle_beta   90.00
_cell.angle_gamma   90.00
#
_symmetry.space_group_name_H-M   'P 1'
#
loop_
_entity.id
_entity.type
_entity.pdbx_description
1 polymer ?
#
loop_
_entity_poly.entity_id
_entity_poly.type
_entity_poly.pdbx_seq_one_letter_code
_entity_poly.pdbx_strand_id
1 'polypeptide(L)'
;MPKLVEINGLDESGAVGEDVLFVRIGIGLPYEVQVILRNIDYFDRLMIYRKVLKGYDKSTLFKYVLDYMDDTTFDVTIFRMFPKVQLKLLRELFLQSADTLFKMRETLIESYEKDWSAVSNSMNMLKKFKRSTVYLESFVKAYGMMIITKKLETHSKLFSRSVEADTLLVIQIDGGYPFAFWWKDLCDTPNTKFKKGSFVVTGVSNGDQYYPSISTAGAIAHILTSNLEKLHLFPVQQIDYSEDVNLTSFYENHSRAITIPTFQNRILFLGRIREHVRSCLPYLVHLRDRSKTYEPFYVGTNIKWFFKTFGPGNPENTTIIYGGILDAKDKENLTFCEEEGYPVYHSSEFKDDFEKFLGVLQSEAKLAPIQKRKTLLSKLKKSRKPQ
;
A
#
# COMPACT_ATOMS: atom_id res chain seq x y z
N MET A 1 -19.28 -16.76 14.76
CA MET A 1 -19.39 -15.34 15.15
C MET A 1 -18.86 -14.48 14.00
N PRO A 2 -19.36 -13.27 13.75
CA PRO A 2 -18.81 -12.40 12.72
C PRO A 2 -17.37 -12.01 13.07
N LYS A 3 -16.45 -12.12 12.11
CA LYS A 3 -15.04 -11.76 12.27
C LYS A 3 -14.92 -10.24 12.48
N LEU A 4 -14.27 -9.80 13.54
CA LEU A 4 -13.97 -8.39 13.78
C LEU A 4 -12.80 -7.98 12.89
N VAL A 5 -13.00 -6.99 12.01
CA VAL A 5 -11.98 -6.55 11.05
C VAL A 5 -11.62 -5.09 11.29
N GLU A 6 -10.31 -4.82 11.36
CA GLU A 6 -9.73 -3.48 11.37
C GLU A 6 -8.77 -3.35 10.19
N ILE A 7 -9.03 -2.34 9.34
CA ILE A 7 -8.21 -2.05 8.16
C ILE A 7 -7.38 -0.82 8.46
N ASN A 8 -6.08 -0.92 8.19
CA ASN A 8 -5.08 0.08 8.49
C ASN A 8 -4.42 0.53 7.20
N GLY A 9 -4.66 1.77 6.79
CA GLY A 9 -3.93 2.41 5.70
C GLY A 9 -2.71 3.12 6.24
N LEU A 10 -1.56 2.92 5.59
CA LEU A 10 -0.28 3.55 5.91
C LEU A 10 0.33 4.15 4.66
N ASP A 11 0.71 5.42 4.77
CA ASP A 11 1.39 6.14 3.71
C ASP A 11 2.24 7.27 4.35
N GLU A 12 3.16 7.83 3.57
CA GLU A 12 4.10 8.84 4.02
C GLU A 12 4.24 10.02 3.06
N SER A 13 4.72 11.15 3.59
CA SER A 13 5.09 12.30 2.77
C SER A 13 6.29 13.02 3.35
N GLY A 14 7.24 13.34 2.46
CA GLY A 14 8.53 13.92 2.80
C GLY A 14 9.66 13.22 2.05
N ALA A 15 10.76 13.93 1.84
CA ALA A 15 11.98 13.39 1.26
C ALA A 15 12.93 12.91 2.35
N VAL A 16 13.72 11.87 2.06
CA VAL A 16 14.79 11.47 2.97
C VAL A 16 15.84 12.57 3.03
N GLY A 17 16.23 12.95 4.25
CA GLY A 17 17.05 14.13 4.55
C GLY A 17 16.25 15.31 5.12
N GLU A 18 14.93 15.31 4.93
CA GLU A 18 13.98 16.25 5.54
C GLU A 18 13.11 15.52 6.59
N ASP A 19 12.09 16.18 7.13
CA ASP A 19 11.08 15.47 7.91
C ASP A 19 10.25 14.56 7.01
N VAL A 20 10.13 13.30 7.43
CA VAL A 20 9.16 12.37 6.83
C VAL A 20 8.00 12.21 7.80
N LEU A 21 6.81 12.61 7.36
CA LEU A 21 5.57 12.35 8.07
C LEU A 21 4.96 11.04 7.57
N PHE A 22 4.57 10.19 8.51
CA PHE A 22 3.82 8.98 8.24
C PHE A 22 2.44 9.15 8.84
N VAL A 23 1.41 8.71 8.14
CA VAL A 23 0.06 8.71 8.66
C VAL A 23 -0.46 7.30 8.64
N ARG A 24 -1.04 6.89 9.76
CA ARG A 24 -1.83 5.67 9.89
C ARG A 24 -3.28 6.05 10.06
N ILE A 25 -4.16 5.42 9.30
CA ILE A 25 -5.61 5.48 9.51
C ILE A 25 -6.15 4.07 9.80
N GLY A 26 -6.59 3.84 11.03
CA GLY A 26 -7.27 2.63 11.45
C GLY A 26 -8.78 2.75 11.30
N ILE A 27 -9.41 1.77 10.67
CA ILE A 27 -10.83 1.78 10.35
C ILE A 27 -11.45 0.43 10.75
N GLY A 28 -12.35 0.44 11.73
CA GLY A 28 -13.17 -0.72 12.03
C GLY A 28 -14.31 -0.87 11.03
N LEU A 29 -14.63 -2.11 10.61
CA LEU A 29 -15.87 -2.32 9.86
C LEU A 29 -17.11 -2.04 10.74
N PRO A 30 -18.18 -1.46 10.19
CA PRO A 30 -18.46 -1.22 8.76
C PRO A 30 -18.06 0.18 8.23
N TYR A 31 -17.25 0.95 8.94
CA TYR A 31 -17.08 2.39 8.69
C TYR A 31 -16.21 2.78 7.48
N GLU A 32 -15.60 1.82 6.79
CA GLU A 32 -14.75 2.05 5.63
C GLU A 32 -15.44 2.86 4.51
N VAL A 33 -16.75 2.67 4.32
CA VAL A 33 -17.53 3.40 3.31
C VAL A 33 -17.54 4.92 3.58
N GLN A 34 -17.45 5.33 4.84
CA GLN A 34 -17.44 6.75 5.22
C GLN A 34 -16.19 7.47 4.73
N VAL A 35 -15.06 6.76 4.60
CA VAL A 35 -13.82 7.31 4.02
C VAL A 35 -14.07 7.77 2.58
N ILE A 36 -14.70 6.90 1.80
CA ILE A 36 -15.02 7.16 0.39
C ILE A 36 -16.02 8.30 0.27
N LEU A 37 -17.04 8.34 1.13
CA LEU A 37 -18.01 9.44 1.14
C LEU A 37 -17.35 10.78 1.46
N ARG A 38 -16.38 10.83 2.39
CA ARG A 38 -15.60 12.05 2.64
C ARG A 38 -14.77 12.46 1.45
N ASN A 39 -14.12 11.50 0.79
CA ASN A 39 -13.32 11.78 -0.41
C ASN A 39 -14.19 12.40 -1.53
N ILE A 40 -15.42 11.91 -1.68
CA ILE A 40 -16.40 12.49 -2.62
C ILE A 40 -16.85 13.88 -2.14
N ASP A 41 -17.17 14.05 -0.86
CA ASP A 41 -17.65 15.33 -0.29
C ASP A 41 -16.63 16.46 -0.53
N TYR A 42 -15.34 16.17 -0.31
CA TYR A 42 -14.28 17.16 -0.44
C TYR A 42 -13.75 17.30 -1.88
N PHE A 43 -13.60 16.20 -2.62
CA PHE A 43 -12.80 16.18 -3.85
C PHE A 43 -13.52 15.61 -5.08
N ASP A 44 -14.78 15.21 -4.98
CA ASP A 44 -15.55 14.58 -6.06
C ASP A 44 -14.86 13.31 -6.63
N ARG A 45 -14.06 12.61 -5.81
CA ARG A 45 -13.34 11.39 -6.18
C ARG A 45 -13.56 10.28 -5.15
N LEU A 46 -13.48 9.03 -5.61
CA LEU A 46 -13.54 7.84 -4.74
C LEU A 46 -12.19 7.65 -4.00
N MET A 47 -11.11 7.71 -4.77
CA MET A 47 -9.72 7.68 -4.29
C MET A 47 -9.07 9.03 -4.57
N ILE A 48 -8.25 9.49 -3.64
CA ILE A 48 -7.46 10.70 -3.70
C ILE A 48 -5.98 10.32 -3.69
N TYR A 49 -5.23 10.90 -4.63
CA TYR A 49 -3.78 10.78 -4.68
C TYR A 49 -3.18 12.18 -4.81
N ARG A 50 -1.88 12.30 -4.53
CA ARG A 50 -1.18 13.59 -4.40
C ARG A 50 -1.46 14.59 -5.53
N LYS A 51 -1.57 14.14 -6.79
CA LYS A 51 -1.82 15.03 -7.93
C LYS A 51 -3.22 15.66 -7.90
N VAL A 52 -4.23 14.96 -7.35
CA VAL A 52 -5.60 15.48 -7.22
C VAL A 52 -5.65 16.67 -6.26
N LEU A 53 -4.79 16.68 -5.23
CA LEU A 53 -4.78 17.71 -4.20
C LEU A 53 -4.25 19.07 -4.66
N LYS A 54 -3.44 19.11 -5.73
CA LYS A 54 -2.78 20.34 -6.22
C LYS A 54 -3.73 21.46 -6.67
N GLY A 55 -4.99 21.14 -6.94
CA GLY A 55 -6.00 22.11 -7.39
C GLY A 55 -6.91 22.67 -6.28
N TYR A 56 -6.76 22.19 -5.04
CA TYR A 56 -7.63 22.59 -3.93
C TYR A 56 -6.95 23.63 -3.04
N ASP A 57 -7.74 24.56 -2.52
CA ASP A 57 -7.23 25.60 -1.63
C ASP A 57 -6.82 25.01 -0.26
N LYS A 58 -5.88 25.68 0.41
CA LYS A 58 -5.34 25.24 1.71
C LYS A 58 -6.40 25.10 2.79
N SER A 59 -7.49 25.89 2.75
CA SER A 59 -8.53 25.84 3.78
C SER A 59 -9.36 24.56 3.64
N THR A 60 -9.74 24.20 2.40
CA THR A 60 -10.42 22.94 2.08
C THR A 60 -9.58 21.73 2.45
N LEU A 61 -8.29 21.75 2.08
CA LEU A 61 -7.34 20.68 2.42
C LEU A 61 -7.19 20.50 3.93
N PHE A 62 -7.01 21.60 4.66
CA PHE A 62 -6.83 21.52 6.11
C PHE A 62 -8.12 21.09 6.82
N LYS A 63 -9.28 21.55 6.35
CA LYS A 63 -10.58 21.12 6.88
C LYS A 63 -10.80 19.61 6.70
N TYR A 64 -10.39 19.05 5.56
CA TYR A 64 -10.41 17.61 5.35
C TYR A 64 -9.62 16.85 6.43
N VAL A 65 -8.43 17.33 6.80
CA VAL A 65 -7.62 16.73 7.88
C VAL A 65 -8.32 16.86 9.23
N LEU A 66 -8.80 18.06 9.59
CA LEU A 66 -9.52 18.29 10.85
C LEU A 66 -10.74 17.36 11.00
N ASP A 67 -11.56 17.24 9.95
CA ASP A 67 -12.73 16.36 9.97
C ASP A 67 -12.34 14.90 10.27
N TYR A 68 -11.17 14.42 9.82
CA TYR A 68 -10.66 13.08 10.16
C TYR A 68 -10.12 12.96 11.57
N MET A 69 -9.42 13.99 12.07
CA MET A 69 -8.88 13.98 13.42
C MET A 69 -9.98 14.09 14.49
N ASP A 70 -11.08 14.80 14.19
CA ASP A 70 -12.21 15.00 15.11
C ASP A 70 -13.20 13.81 15.14
N ASP A 71 -13.12 12.90 14.17
CA ASP A 71 -14.07 11.80 14.02
C ASP A 71 -13.56 10.51 14.68
N THR A 72 -14.11 10.22 15.85
CA THR A 72 -13.75 9.05 16.70
C THR A 72 -13.94 7.68 16.04
N THR A 73 -14.64 7.63 14.91
CA THR A 73 -14.83 6.43 14.09
C THR A 73 -13.51 6.00 13.44
N PHE A 74 -12.64 6.96 13.14
CA PHE A 74 -11.33 6.73 12.56
C PHE A 74 -10.26 6.88 13.63
N ASP A 75 -9.28 5.98 13.60
CA ASP A 75 -8.12 6.05 14.47
C ASP A 75 -6.93 6.58 13.66
N VAL A 76 -6.81 7.90 13.60
CA VAL A 76 -5.76 8.59 12.84
C VAL A 76 -4.58 8.87 13.77
N THR A 77 -3.41 8.39 13.39
CA THR A 77 -2.16 8.65 14.12
C THR A 77 -1.13 9.23 13.16
N ILE A 78 -0.51 10.34 13.58
CA ILE A 78 0.53 11.02 12.82
C ILE A 78 1.87 10.70 13.47
N PHE A 79 2.83 10.29 12.66
CA PHE A 79 4.19 10.04 13.08
C PHE A 79 5.16 10.94 12.32
N ARG A 80 6.25 11.32 12.96
CA ARG A 80 7.32 12.11 12.36
C ARG A 80 8.66 11.42 12.58
N MET A 81 9.41 11.22 11.50
CA MET A 81 10.80 10.78 11.55
C MET A 81 11.71 11.94 11.18
N PHE A 82 12.49 12.39 12.16
CA PHE A 82 13.45 13.47 11.96
C PHE A 82 14.67 13.04 11.15
N PRO A 83 15.34 13.97 10.43
CA PRO A 83 16.55 13.70 9.66
C PRO A 83 17.65 12.97 10.44
N LYS A 84 17.79 13.25 11.75
CA LYS A 84 18.80 12.60 12.61
C LYS A 84 18.63 11.08 12.68
N VAL A 85 17.38 10.60 12.76
CA VAL A 85 17.07 9.16 12.79
C VAL A 85 17.37 8.54 11.43
N GLN A 86 16.95 9.21 10.35
CA GLN A 86 17.21 8.80 8.97
C GLN A 86 18.71 8.68 8.69
N LEU A 87 19.50 9.66 9.13
CA LEU A 87 20.96 9.65 8.98
C LEU A 87 21.59 8.46 9.71
N LYS A 88 21.11 8.10 10.90
CA LYS A 88 21.58 6.92 11.63
C LYS A 88 21.27 5.64 10.83
N LEU A 89 20.04 5.47 10.36
CA LEU A 89 19.65 4.33 9.53
C LEU A 89 20.48 4.23 8.24
N LEU A 90 20.73 5.35 7.57
CA LEU A 90 21.54 5.39 6.35
C LEU A 90 23.00 5.04 6.61
N ARG A 91 23.59 5.49 7.73
CA ARG A 91 24.95 5.10 8.11
C ARG A 91 25.06 3.59 8.28
N GLU A 92 24.12 2.97 8.99
CA GLU A 92 24.07 1.52 9.15
C GLU A 92 23.91 0.81 7.79
N LEU A 93 23.00 1.29 6.94
CA LEU A 93 22.80 0.78 5.58
C LEU A 93 24.09 0.82 4.74
N PHE A 94 24.84 1.91 4.83
CA PHE A 94 26.08 2.08 4.09
C PHE A 94 27.21 1.21 4.64
N LEU A 95 27.34 1.09 5.97
CA LEU A 95 28.31 0.18 6.59
C LEU A 95 28.08 -1.27 6.17
N GLN A 96 26.83 -1.75 6.30
CA GLN A 96 26.45 -3.11 5.87
C GLN A 96 26.68 -3.32 4.36
N SER A 97 26.37 -2.30 3.54
CA SER A 97 26.63 -2.35 2.10
C SER A 97 28.12 -2.38 1.77
N ALA A 98 28.94 -1.59 2.46
CA ALA A 98 30.39 -1.58 2.27
C ALA A 98 30.98 -2.94 2.64
N ASP A 99 30.62 -3.50 3.79
CA ASP A 99 31.08 -4.81 4.24
C ASP A 99 30.69 -5.92 3.26
N THR A 100 29.45 -5.89 2.75
CA THR A 100 29.00 -6.89 1.79
C THR A 100 29.74 -6.75 0.47
N LEU A 101 29.90 -5.53 -0.05
CA LEU A 101 30.65 -5.29 -1.30
C LEU A 101 32.13 -5.66 -1.17
N PHE A 102 32.74 -5.41 0.00
CA PHE A 102 34.12 -5.78 0.27
C PHE A 102 34.30 -7.30 0.25
N LYS A 103 33.42 -8.06 0.90
CA LYS A 103 33.43 -9.53 0.87
C LYS A 103 33.21 -10.07 -0.55
N MET A 104 32.28 -9.48 -1.29
CA MET A 104 32.00 -9.90 -2.68
C MET A 104 33.19 -9.70 -3.63
N ARG A 105 34.05 -8.71 -3.37
CA ARG A 105 35.25 -8.47 -4.18
C ARG A 105 36.15 -9.70 -4.22
N GLU A 106 36.38 -10.34 -3.07
CA GLU A 106 37.25 -11.53 -2.99
C GLU A 106 36.69 -12.66 -3.85
N THR A 107 35.40 -12.96 -3.68
CA THR A 107 34.70 -13.96 -4.48
C THR A 107 34.74 -13.63 -5.98
N LEU A 108 34.61 -12.36 -6.36
CA LEU A 108 34.67 -11.94 -7.76
C LEU A 108 36.06 -12.12 -8.37
N ILE A 109 37.12 -11.78 -7.64
CA ILE A 109 38.51 -11.96 -8.11
C ILE A 109 38.79 -13.44 -8.35
N GLU A 110 38.38 -14.31 -7.41
CA GLU A 110 38.57 -15.76 -7.53
C GLU A 110 37.74 -16.38 -8.66
N SER A 111 36.54 -15.85 -8.90
CA SER A 111 35.60 -16.43 -9.88
C SER A 111 35.80 -15.92 -11.30
N TYR A 112 36.44 -14.76 -11.49
CA TYR A 112 36.58 -14.11 -12.80
C TYR A 112 37.22 -15.01 -13.87
N GLU A 113 38.08 -15.95 -13.46
CA GLU A 113 38.77 -16.88 -14.37
C GLU A 113 38.11 -18.27 -14.47
N LYS A 114 37.10 -18.59 -13.64
CA LYS A 114 36.63 -19.98 -13.46
C LYS A 114 35.11 -20.17 -13.37
N ASP A 115 34.36 -19.19 -12.89
CA ASP A 115 32.92 -19.32 -12.62
C ASP A 115 32.12 -18.04 -12.91
N TRP A 116 31.41 -18.05 -14.05
CA TRP A 116 30.51 -16.97 -14.45
C TRP A 116 29.25 -16.82 -13.58
N SER A 117 28.88 -17.84 -12.79
CA SER A 117 27.69 -17.81 -11.94
C SER A 117 27.85 -16.82 -10.77
N ALA A 118 29.04 -16.77 -10.17
CA ALA A 118 29.38 -15.81 -9.12
C ALA A 118 29.38 -14.35 -9.64
N VAL A 119 29.81 -14.15 -10.89
CA VAL A 119 29.72 -12.85 -11.58
C VAL A 119 28.25 -12.44 -11.76
N SER A 120 27.38 -13.36 -12.20
CA SER A 120 25.94 -13.12 -12.36
C SER A 120 25.25 -12.73 -11.04
N ASN A 121 25.55 -13.43 -9.95
CA ASN A 121 25.02 -13.13 -8.61
C ASN A 121 25.42 -11.73 -8.15
N SER A 122 26.68 -11.35 -8.38
CA SER A 122 27.19 -10.03 -8.04
C SER A 122 26.53 -8.93 -8.87
N MET A 123 26.40 -9.13 -10.18
CA MET A 123 25.66 -8.21 -11.06
C MET A 123 24.20 -8.04 -10.60
N ASN A 124 23.55 -9.12 -10.16
CA ASN A 124 22.18 -9.06 -9.67
C ASN A 124 22.07 -8.22 -8.38
N MET A 125 22.98 -8.43 -7.42
CA MET A 125 23.01 -7.65 -6.18
C MET A 125 23.27 -6.16 -6.44
N LEU A 126 24.12 -5.82 -7.41
CA LEU A 126 24.41 -4.43 -7.77
C LEU A 126 23.24 -3.70 -8.45
N LYS A 127 22.20 -4.41 -8.92
CA LYS A 127 21.02 -3.79 -9.54
C LYS A 127 20.33 -2.77 -8.64
N LYS A 128 20.36 -2.94 -7.31
CA LYS A 128 19.77 -1.99 -6.36
C LYS A 128 20.36 -0.59 -6.47
N PHE A 129 21.64 -0.47 -6.83
CA PHE A 129 22.30 0.82 -7.02
C PHE A 129 21.93 1.53 -8.32
N LYS A 130 21.32 0.84 -9.30
CA LYS A 130 20.78 1.49 -10.51
C LYS A 130 19.63 2.44 -10.21
N ARG A 131 18.95 2.24 -9.08
CA ARG A 131 17.88 3.12 -8.56
C ARG A 131 18.19 3.50 -7.12
N SER A 132 19.38 4.09 -6.91
CA SER A 132 19.90 4.45 -5.59
C SER A 132 18.89 5.24 -4.74
N THR A 133 18.19 6.23 -5.32
CA THR A 133 17.16 6.99 -4.59
C THR A 133 16.05 6.09 -4.04
N VAL A 134 15.50 5.19 -4.87
CA VAL A 134 14.45 4.26 -4.43
C VAL A 134 14.99 3.30 -3.37
N TYR A 135 16.22 2.82 -3.52
CA TYR A 135 16.86 1.95 -2.55
C TYR A 135 16.98 2.62 -1.18
N LEU A 136 17.53 3.85 -1.12
CA LEU A 136 17.71 4.59 0.13
C LEU A 136 16.37 5.01 0.74
N GLU A 137 15.44 5.53 -0.07
CA GLU A 137 14.14 5.98 0.42
C GLU A 137 13.31 4.82 0.97
N SER A 138 13.21 3.71 0.23
CA SER A 138 12.44 2.56 0.68
C SER A 138 13.01 1.96 1.96
N PHE A 139 14.33 1.94 2.17
CA PHE A 139 14.92 1.44 3.42
C PHE A 139 14.45 2.24 4.64
N VAL A 140 14.60 3.57 4.57
CA VAL A 140 14.25 4.48 5.68
C VAL A 140 12.75 4.46 5.94
N LYS A 141 11.94 4.53 4.87
CA LYS A 141 10.48 4.58 4.99
C LYS A 141 9.89 3.24 5.42
N ALA A 142 10.40 2.11 4.91
CA ALA A 142 10.00 0.78 5.38
C ALA A 142 10.28 0.58 6.87
N TYR A 143 11.39 1.13 7.38
CA TYR A 143 11.69 1.11 8.82
C TYR A 143 10.61 1.86 9.61
N GLY A 144 10.25 3.06 9.16
CA GLY A 144 9.14 3.83 9.76
C GLY A 144 7.83 3.04 9.78
N MET A 145 7.44 2.45 8.65
CA MET A 145 6.23 1.63 8.53
C MET A 145 6.25 0.40 9.46
N MET A 146 7.40 -0.26 9.61
CA MET A 146 7.57 -1.37 10.54
C MET A 146 7.38 -0.93 11.99
N ILE A 147 8.00 0.17 12.41
CA ILE A 147 7.89 0.67 13.79
C ILE A 147 6.44 1.06 14.10
N ILE A 148 5.76 1.75 13.18
CA ILE A 148 4.33 2.09 13.33
C ILE A 148 3.49 0.82 13.46
N THR A 149 3.76 -0.18 12.62
CA THR A 149 3.04 -1.45 12.67
C THR A 149 3.27 -2.19 13.98
N LYS A 150 4.51 -2.28 14.48
CA LYS A 150 4.82 -2.86 15.79
C LYS A 150 4.03 -2.20 16.92
N LYS A 151 3.84 -0.87 16.87
CA LYS A 151 3.04 -0.14 17.86
C LYS A 151 1.56 -0.57 17.86
N LEU A 152 1.02 -1.19 16.81
CA LEU A 152 -0.36 -1.66 16.81
C LEU A 152 -0.63 -2.82 17.77
N GLU A 153 0.38 -3.58 18.21
CA GLU A 153 0.19 -4.63 19.23
C GLU A 153 -0.39 -4.09 20.54
N THR A 154 -0.06 -2.85 20.87
CA THR A 154 -0.49 -2.16 22.09
C THR A 154 -1.63 -1.19 21.83
N HIS A 155 -1.66 -0.53 20.68
CA HIS A 155 -2.64 0.52 20.38
C HIS A 155 -3.88 0.05 19.60
N SER A 156 -3.83 -1.11 18.91
CA SER A 156 -5.00 -1.56 18.15
C SER A 156 -6.15 -1.90 19.09
N LYS A 157 -7.33 -1.33 18.77
CA LYS A 157 -8.57 -1.59 19.49
C LYS A 157 -8.96 -3.07 19.42
N LEU A 158 -8.57 -3.80 18.36
CA LEU A 158 -8.78 -5.25 18.25
C LEU A 158 -8.06 -6.02 19.36
N PHE A 159 -6.79 -5.72 19.60
CA PHE A 159 -5.97 -6.43 20.60
C PHE A 159 -6.17 -5.97 22.04
N SER A 160 -6.90 -4.87 22.24
CA SER A 160 -7.32 -4.39 23.57
C SER A 160 -8.54 -5.14 24.11
N ARG A 161 -9.31 -5.81 23.24
CA ARG A 161 -10.53 -6.52 23.62
C ARG A 161 -10.16 -7.95 24.05
N SER A 162 -10.42 -8.28 25.31
CA SER A 162 -10.14 -9.57 25.95
C SER A 162 -11.02 -10.73 25.49
N VAL A 163 -11.66 -10.63 24.32
CA VAL A 163 -12.65 -11.60 23.85
C VAL A 163 -11.98 -12.53 22.84
N GLU A 164 -12.25 -13.83 22.95
CA GLU A 164 -11.93 -14.90 21.97
C GLU A 164 -12.65 -14.70 20.62
N ALA A 165 -12.76 -13.46 20.14
CA ALA A 165 -13.35 -13.14 18.85
C ALA A 165 -12.34 -13.47 17.75
N ASP A 166 -12.82 -14.10 16.68
CA ASP A 166 -12.07 -14.20 15.43
C ASP A 166 -11.80 -12.77 14.92
N THR A 167 -10.53 -12.40 14.83
CA THR A 167 -10.10 -11.04 14.50
C THR A 167 -9.27 -11.05 13.23
N LEU A 168 -9.34 -9.96 12.46
CA LEU A 168 -8.49 -9.72 11.31
C LEU A 168 -7.98 -8.27 11.34
N LEU A 169 -6.68 -8.13 11.55
CA LEU A 169 -5.97 -6.88 11.36
C LEU A 169 -5.36 -6.88 9.95
N VAL A 170 -5.85 -5.99 9.09
CA VAL A 170 -5.35 -5.80 7.72
C VAL A 170 -4.53 -4.53 7.68
N ILE A 171 -3.30 -4.61 7.20
CA ILE A 171 -2.39 -3.48 7.02
C ILE A 171 -2.07 -3.32 5.55
N GLN A 172 -2.37 -2.15 5.01
CA GLN A 172 -2.22 -1.78 3.61
C GLN A 172 -1.22 -0.62 3.56
N ILE A 173 -0.07 -0.84 2.91
CA ILE A 173 1.05 0.12 2.87
C ILE A 173 1.26 0.56 1.42
N ASP A 174 1.41 1.86 1.16
CA ASP A 174 1.80 2.32 -0.18
C ASP A 174 3.25 1.93 -0.52
N GLY A 175 3.57 1.86 -1.82
CA GLY A 175 4.94 1.66 -2.31
C GLY A 175 5.36 0.21 -2.58
N GLY A 176 4.47 -0.77 -2.40
CA GLY A 176 4.70 -2.17 -2.77
C GLY A 176 5.54 -2.97 -1.77
N TYR A 177 5.94 -4.18 -2.16
CA TYR A 177 6.67 -5.10 -1.27
C TYR A 177 7.95 -4.54 -0.61
N PRO A 178 8.77 -3.67 -1.26
CA PRO A 178 9.93 -3.07 -0.61
C PRO A 178 9.63 -2.25 0.65
N PHE A 179 8.36 -1.87 0.88
CA PHE A 179 7.92 -1.14 2.07
C PHE A 179 7.34 -2.06 3.15
N ALA A 180 7.03 -3.31 2.80
CA ALA A 180 6.34 -4.26 3.67
C ALA A 180 7.15 -5.53 3.98
N PHE A 181 8.30 -5.77 3.34
CA PHE A 181 9.05 -7.05 3.39
C PHE A 181 9.27 -7.65 4.79
N TRP A 182 9.36 -6.82 5.82
CA TRP A 182 9.58 -7.17 7.23
C TRP A 182 8.38 -7.84 7.91
N TRP A 183 7.22 -7.90 7.25
CA TRP A 183 5.98 -8.36 7.85
C TRP A 183 6.04 -9.81 8.38
N LYS A 184 6.79 -10.69 7.69
CA LYS A 184 6.95 -12.09 8.10
C LYS A 184 7.68 -12.20 9.42
N ASP A 185 8.77 -11.43 9.57
CA ASP A 185 9.59 -11.40 10.77
C ASP A 185 8.77 -10.96 12.01
N LEU A 186 7.78 -10.06 11.83
CA LEU A 186 6.87 -9.70 12.91
C LEU A 186 5.92 -10.84 13.32
N CYS A 187 5.44 -11.65 12.37
CA CYS A 187 4.61 -12.81 12.66
C CYS A 187 5.39 -13.92 13.39
N ASP A 188 6.67 -14.04 13.05
CA ASP A 188 7.54 -15.10 13.58
C ASP A 188 8.25 -14.68 14.89
N THR A 189 8.07 -13.42 15.34
CA THR A 189 8.61 -12.92 16.61
C THR A 189 7.96 -13.63 17.81
N PRO A 190 8.73 -14.14 18.79
CA PRO A 190 8.16 -14.79 19.97
C PRO A 190 7.20 -13.87 20.74
N ASN A 191 6.09 -14.41 21.25
CA ASN A 191 5.07 -13.71 22.04
C ASN A 191 4.37 -12.53 21.34
N THR A 192 4.60 -12.31 20.04
CA THR A 192 3.85 -11.34 19.22
C THR A 192 2.35 -11.63 19.24
N LYS A 193 1.53 -10.58 19.20
CA LYS A 193 0.07 -10.68 18.96
C LYS A 193 -0.26 -10.86 17.48
N PHE A 194 0.70 -10.59 16.58
CA PHE A 194 0.53 -10.79 15.15
C PHE A 194 0.61 -12.27 14.78
N LYS A 195 -0.53 -12.91 14.52
CA LYS A 195 -0.59 -14.33 14.14
C LYS A 195 -1.04 -14.51 12.70
N LYS A 196 -0.47 -15.53 12.04
CA LYS A 196 -0.89 -15.93 10.68
C LYS A 196 -2.40 -16.24 10.69
N GLY A 197 -3.14 -15.66 9.75
CA GLY A 197 -4.60 -15.82 9.63
C GLY A 197 -5.45 -14.73 10.32
N SER A 198 -4.92 -14.06 11.35
CA SER A 198 -5.54 -12.89 11.99
C SER A 198 -4.79 -11.58 11.71
N PHE A 199 -3.64 -11.65 11.05
CA PHE A 199 -2.82 -10.51 10.67
C PHE A 199 -2.37 -10.63 9.22
N VAL A 200 -2.59 -9.56 8.44
CA VAL A 200 -2.19 -9.47 7.03
C VAL A 200 -1.53 -8.11 6.82
N VAL A 201 -0.35 -8.10 6.21
CA VAL A 201 0.33 -6.87 5.78
C VAL A 201 0.63 -6.99 4.30
N THR A 202 0.20 -6.02 3.51
CA THR A 202 0.46 -5.99 2.08
C THR A 202 0.95 -4.61 1.69
N GLY A 203 2.12 -4.55 1.05
CA GLY A 203 2.56 -3.37 0.32
C GLY A 203 1.93 -3.36 -1.06
N VAL A 204 1.38 -2.24 -1.49
CA VAL A 204 0.68 -2.07 -2.76
C VAL A 204 1.35 -0.95 -3.56
N SER A 205 1.85 -1.23 -4.77
CA SER A 205 2.38 -0.16 -5.63
C SER A 205 1.26 0.80 -6.04
N ASN A 206 1.42 2.09 -5.74
CA ASN A 206 0.41 3.13 -5.95
C ASN A 206 -0.92 2.81 -5.25
N GLY A 207 -0.84 2.27 -4.03
CA GLY A 207 -2.01 1.91 -3.22
C GLY A 207 -2.97 3.07 -3.00
N ASP A 208 -2.48 4.32 -3.01
CA ASP A 208 -3.26 5.55 -2.94
C ASP A 208 -4.29 5.71 -4.07
N GLN A 209 -4.08 5.04 -5.21
CA GLN A 209 -5.00 5.05 -6.35
C GLN A 209 -6.11 3.99 -6.27
N TYR A 210 -5.98 3.01 -5.35
CA TYR A 210 -6.82 1.81 -5.35
C TYR A 210 -7.47 1.48 -4.01
N TYR A 211 -6.90 1.91 -2.89
CA TYR A 211 -7.41 1.58 -1.55
C TYR A 211 -7.76 2.85 -0.76
N PRO A 212 -8.99 2.98 -0.22
CA PRO A 212 -9.43 4.22 0.44
C PRO A 212 -8.61 4.59 1.67
N SER A 213 -8.17 3.58 2.41
CA SER A 213 -7.37 3.71 3.63
C SER A 213 -5.99 4.30 3.32
N ILE A 214 -5.24 3.72 2.37
CA ILE A 214 -3.95 4.22 1.89
C ILE A 214 -4.13 5.62 1.30
N SER A 215 -5.11 5.78 0.40
CA SER A 215 -5.42 7.05 -0.25
C SER A 215 -5.62 8.20 0.75
N THR A 216 -6.35 7.95 1.83
CA THR A 216 -6.62 8.93 2.87
C THR A 216 -5.40 9.20 3.73
N ALA A 217 -4.65 8.17 4.11
CA ALA A 217 -3.38 8.32 4.82
C ALA A 217 -2.40 9.20 4.01
N GLY A 218 -2.25 8.93 2.72
CA GLY A 218 -1.40 9.69 1.80
C GLY A 218 -1.85 11.13 1.63
N ALA A 219 -3.16 11.35 1.52
CA ALA A 219 -3.72 12.69 1.45
C ALA A 219 -3.43 13.51 2.72
N ILE A 220 -3.68 12.94 3.91
CA ILE A 220 -3.39 13.61 5.19
C ILE A 220 -1.89 13.87 5.32
N ALA A 221 -1.04 12.87 5.05
CA ALA A 221 0.41 13.01 5.11
C ALA A 221 0.89 14.15 4.19
N HIS A 222 0.41 14.18 2.95
CA HIS A 222 0.78 15.22 2.00
C HIS A 222 0.32 16.63 2.41
N ILE A 223 -0.92 16.75 2.90
CA ILE A 223 -1.47 18.03 3.36
C ILE A 223 -0.67 18.55 4.55
N LEU A 224 -0.33 17.70 5.51
CA LEU A 224 0.43 18.08 6.70
C LEU A 224 1.89 18.41 6.37
N THR A 225 2.56 17.62 5.53
CA THR A 225 3.95 17.92 5.11
C THR A 225 4.03 19.24 4.32
N SER A 226 2.95 19.61 3.61
CA SER A 226 2.87 20.90 2.91
C SER A 226 2.49 22.08 3.82
N ASN A 227 2.18 21.84 5.09
CA ASN A 227 1.76 22.84 6.09
C ASN A 227 2.32 22.48 7.49
N LEU A 228 3.64 22.24 7.59
CA LEU A 228 4.31 21.82 8.82
C LEU A 228 4.08 22.78 9.99
N GLU A 229 3.85 24.07 9.71
CA GLU A 229 3.54 25.09 10.72
C GLU A 229 2.26 24.76 11.49
N LYS A 230 1.35 23.97 10.93
CA LYS A 230 0.09 23.55 11.57
C LYS A 230 0.19 22.21 12.31
N LEU A 231 1.34 21.56 12.24
CA LEU A 231 1.53 20.22 12.83
C LEU A 231 1.36 20.22 14.36
N HIS A 232 1.63 21.35 15.02
CA HIS A 232 1.44 21.54 16.47
C HIS A 232 -0.01 21.40 16.95
N LEU A 233 -0.98 21.42 16.02
CA LEU A 233 -2.40 21.24 16.32
C LEU A 233 -2.78 19.77 16.52
N PHE A 234 -1.86 18.83 16.26
CA PHE A 234 -2.12 17.40 16.30
C PHE A 234 -1.15 16.67 17.22
N PRO A 235 -1.59 15.57 17.87
CA PRO A 235 -0.69 14.70 18.61
C PRO A 235 0.21 13.95 17.62
N VAL A 236 1.47 14.38 17.52
CA VAL A 236 2.46 13.73 16.66
C VAL A 236 3.38 12.85 17.47
N GLN A 237 3.48 11.58 17.08
CA GLN A 237 4.41 10.64 17.68
C GLN A 237 5.75 10.65 16.93
N GLN A 238 6.85 10.68 17.67
CA GLN A 238 8.16 10.54 17.05
C GLN A 238 8.43 9.07 16.68
N ILE A 239 9.05 8.85 15.52
CA ILE A 239 9.70 7.58 15.19
C ILE A 239 11.17 7.71 15.55
N ASP A 240 11.56 6.99 16.60
CA ASP A 240 12.93 6.92 17.06
C ASP A 240 13.64 5.70 16.50
N TYR A 241 14.97 5.76 16.54
CA TYR A 241 15.80 4.60 16.32
C TYR A 241 15.63 3.62 17.49
N SER A 242 15.10 2.43 17.22
CA SER A 242 14.97 1.32 18.16
C SER A 242 16.16 0.36 18.05
N GLU A 243 16.81 0.11 19.18
CA GLU A 243 17.91 -0.86 19.32
C GLU A 243 17.40 -2.32 19.29
N ASP A 244 16.12 -2.54 19.54
CA ASP A 244 15.47 -3.87 19.50
C ASP A 244 15.26 -4.38 18.06
N VAL A 245 15.52 -3.56 17.05
CA VAL A 245 15.47 -3.98 15.65
C VAL A 245 16.82 -4.55 15.25
N ASN A 246 16.86 -5.83 14.86
CA ASN A 246 18.01 -6.42 14.19
C ASN A 246 18.19 -5.79 12.79
N LEU A 247 18.97 -4.72 12.71
CA LEU A 247 19.19 -3.98 11.48
C LEU A 247 19.96 -4.76 10.42
N THR A 248 20.80 -5.72 10.80
CA THR A 248 21.49 -6.59 9.84
C THR A 248 20.49 -7.46 9.09
N SER A 249 19.56 -8.11 9.81
CA SER A 249 18.50 -8.90 9.18
C SER A 249 17.55 -8.02 8.36
N PHE A 250 17.19 -6.84 8.88
CA PHE A 250 16.36 -5.88 8.16
C PHE A 250 17.02 -5.43 6.84
N TYR A 251 18.33 -5.17 6.85
CA TYR A 251 19.13 -4.85 5.66
C TYR A 251 19.11 -5.96 4.61
N GLU A 252 19.39 -7.21 5.03
CA GLU A 252 19.44 -8.34 4.11
C GLU A 252 18.09 -8.57 3.44
N ASN A 253 17.02 -8.52 4.23
CA ASN A 253 15.65 -8.69 3.74
C ASN A 253 15.24 -7.54 2.80
N HIS A 254 15.58 -6.29 3.12
CA HIS A 254 15.34 -5.14 2.24
C HIS A 254 16.12 -5.26 0.92
N SER A 255 17.40 -5.63 0.98
CA SER A 255 18.25 -5.81 -0.18
C SER A 255 17.70 -6.88 -1.13
N ARG A 256 17.10 -7.96 -0.60
CA ARG A 256 16.40 -8.96 -1.42
C ARG A 256 15.09 -8.40 -1.98
N ALA A 257 14.29 -7.73 -1.15
CA ALA A 257 12.99 -7.18 -1.55
C ALA A 257 13.07 -6.15 -2.69
N ILE A 258 14.13 -5.33 -2.72
CA ILE A 258 14.32 -4.32 -3.79
C ILE A 258 14.88 -4.92 -5.09
N THR A 259 15.55 -6.07 -5.02
CA THR A 259 16.18 -6.71 -6.18
C THR A 259 15.31 -7.78 -6.83
N ILE A 260 14.44 -8.42 -6.06
CA ILE A 260 13.58 -9.52 -6.49
C ILE A 260 12.11 -9.07 -6.39
N PRO A 261 11.42 -8.85 -7.54
CA PRO A 261 9.99 -8.58 -7.55
C PRO A 261 9.24 -9.67 -6.80
N THR A 262 8.51 -9.28 -5.75
CA THR A 262 7.77 -10.19 -4.88
C THR A 262 6.37 -9.63 -4.69
N PHE A 263 5.37 -10.49 -4.88
CA PHE A 263 3.96 -10.11 -4.82
C PHE A 263 3.20 -11.13 -3.96
N GLN A 264 2.30 -10.63 -3.09
CA GLN A 264 1.43 -11.52 -2.30
C GLN A 264 0.23 -11.95 -3.13
N ASN A 265 -0.61 -10.98 -3.54
CA ASN A 265 -1.67 -11.16 -4.51
C ASN A 265 -1.58 -10.02 -5.53
N ARG A 266 -1.89 -10.30 -6.79
CA ARG A 266 -1.84 -9.28 -7.85
C ARG A 266 -3.00 -9.42 -8.83
N ILE A 267 -3.42 -8.28 -9.37
CA ILE A 267 -4.39 -8.20 -10.47
C ILE A 267 -3.65 -7.67 -11.69
N LEU A 268 -3.73 -8.40 -12.80
CA LEU A 268 -3.18 -7.97 -14.08
C LEU A 268 -4.32 -7.53 -14.98
N PHE A 269 -4.30 -6.27 -15.38
CA PHE A 269 -5.27 -5.70 -16.30
C PHE A 269 -4.80 -5.87 -17.75
N LEU A 270 -5.64 -6.51 -18.58
CA LEU A 270 -5.45 -6.68 -20.02
C LEU A 270 -6.48 -5.85 -20.82
N GLY A 271 -6.04 -5.30 -21.95
CA GLY A 271 -6.88 -4.47 -22.81
C GLY A 271 -7.38 -3.17 -22.18
N ARG A 272 -8.40 -2.57 -22.81
CA ARG A 272 -8.95 -1.28 -22.39
C ARG A 272 -10.06 -1.47 -21.36
N ILE A 273 -9.77 -1.11 -20.11
CA ILE A 273 -10.76 -0.97 -19.03
C ILE A 273 -10.88 0.51 -18.70
N ARG A 274 -12.12 1.00 -18.53
CA ARG A 274 -12.37 2.39 -18.15
C ARG A 274 -11.69 2.69 -16.81
N GLU A 275 -11.00 3.83 -16.73
CA GLU A 275 -10.13 4.17 -15.60
C GLU A 275 -10.85 4.14 -14.25
N HIS A 276 -12.07 4.68 -14.15
CA HIS A 276 -12.85 4.66 -12.91
C HIS A 276 -13.17 3.24 -12.43
N VAL A 277 -13.55 2.34 -13.35
CA VAL A 277 -13.77 0.92 -13.02
C VAL A 277 -12.46 0.29 -12.57
N ARG A 278 -11.39 0.47 -13.35
CA ARG A 278 -10.06 -0.06 -13.05
C ARG A 278 -9.53 0.37 -11.68
N SER A 279 -9.72 1.64 -11.30
CA SER A 279 -9.29 2.17 -10.01
C SER A 279 -10.04 1.56 -8.81
N CYS A 280 -11.28 1.11 -9.01
CA CYS A 280 -12.09 0.53 -7.94
C CYS A 280 -12.00 -0.98 -7.86
N LEU A 281 -11.68 -1.66 -8.97
CA LEU A 281 -11.67 -3.14 -9.04
C LEU A 281 -10.83 -3.81 -7.94
N PRO A 282 -9.58 -3.41 -7.65
CA PRO A 282 -8.79 -4.05 -6.59
C PRO A 282 -9.46 -3.95 -5.20
N TYR A 283 -10.10 -2.81 -4.94
CA TYR A 283 -10.88 -2.62 -3.72
C TYR A 283 -12.15 -3.48 -3.71
N LEU A 284 -12.92 -3.55 -4.80
CA LEU A 284 -14.11 -4.40 -4.89
C LEU A 284 -13.78 -5.89 -4.70
N VAL A 285 -12.68 -6.35 -5.28
CA VAL A 285 -12.20 -7.73 -5.09
C VAL A 285 -11.83 -7.95 -3.62
N HIS A 286 -11.15 -6.99 -3.00
CA HIS A 286 -10.85 -7.02 -1.57
C HIS A 286 -12.12 -7.04 -0.69
N LEU A 287 -13.22 -6.39 -1.08
CA LEU A 287 -14.49 -6.48 -0.36
C LEU A 287 -15.03 -7.92 -0.25
N ARG A 288 -14.75 -8.77 -1.25
CA ARG A 288 -15.19 -10.18 -1.28
C ARG A 288 -14.39 -11.04 -0.29
N ASP A 289 -13.11 -10.76 -0.12
CA ASP A 289 -12.21 -11.46 0.82
C ASP A 289 -11.24 -10.47 1.48
N ARG A 290 -11.55 -10.12 2.74
CA ARG A 290 -10.77 -9.16 3.52
C ARG A 290 -9.39 -9.66 3.89
N SER A 291 -9.11 -10.96 3.77
CA SER A 291 -7.78 -11.51 4.03
C SER A 291 -6.81 -11.29 2.87
N LYS A 292 -7.29 -10.82 1.71
CA LYS A 292 -6.48 -10.61 0.51
C LYS A 292 -6.50 -9.15 0.08
N THR A 293 -5.33 -8.54 0.02
CA THR A 293 -5.11 -7.25 -0.65
C THR A 293 -4.36 -7.51 -1.95
N TYR A 294 -4.78 -6.88 -3.04
CA TYR A 294 -4.30 -7.13 -4.39
C TYR A 294 -3.53 -5.95 -4.93
N GLU A 295 -2.35 -6.22 -5.46
CA GLU A 295 -1.53 -5.22 -6.14
C GLU A 295 -1.86 -5.17 -7.64
N PRO A 296 -2.39 -4.05 -8.15
CA PRO A 296 -2.79 -3.96 -9.55
C PRO A 296 -1.65 -3.58 -10.50
N PHE A 297 -1.65 -4.19 -11.68
CA PHE A 297 -0.72 -3.89 -12.76
C PHE A 297 -1.46 -3.72 -14.08
N TYR A 298 -1.05 -2.74 -14.88
CA TYR A 298 -1.47 -2.64 -16.27
C TYR A 298 -0.42 -3.29 -17.18
N VAL A 299 -0.81 -4.34 -17.90
CA VAL A 299 0.07 -5.00 -18.85
C VAL A 299 -0.09 -4.31 -20.20
N GLY A 300 0.62 -3.19 -20.39
CA GLY A 300 0.60 -2.43 -21.65
C GLY A 300 1.40 -3.07 -22.79
N THR A 301 2.07 -4.20 -22.53
CA THR A 301 2.95 -4.89 -23.48
C THR A 301 2.64 -6.39 -23.57
N ASN A 302 3.58 -7.20 -24.05
CA ASN A 302 3.44 -8.64 -24.07
C ASN A 302 3.55 -9.18 -22.62
N ILE A 303 2.67 -10.10 -22.24
CA ILE A 303 2.63 -10.70 -20.89
C ILE A 303 3.92 -11.45 -20.54
N LYS A 304 4.55 -12.12 -21.51
CA LYS A 304 5.83 -12.82 -21.31
C LYS A 304 6.94 -11.84 -20.93
N TRP A 305 6.93 -10.64 -21.49
CA TRP A 305 7.88 -9.59 -21.12
C TRP A 305 7.60 -9.04 -19.72
N PHE A 306 6.33 -8.88 -19.36
CA PHE A 306 5.93 -8.53 -18.00
C PHE A 306 6.41 -9.58 -16.99
N PHE A 307 6.21 -10.88 -17.26
CA PHE A 307 6.69 -11.97 -16.41
C PHE A 307 8.21 -12.09 -16.36
N LYS A 308 8.93 -11.75 -17.42
CA LYS A 308 10.40 -11.64 -17.36
C LYS A 308 10.85 -10.54 -16.40
N THR A 309 10.08 -9.46 -16.28
CA THR A 309 10.44 -8.28 -15.49
C THR A 309 9.99 -8.38 -14.04
N PHE A 310 8.77 -8.89 -13.81
CA PHE A 310 8.10 -8.92 -12.51
C PHE A 310 7.83 -10.36 -12.01
N GLY A 311 8.29 -11.38 -12.72
CA GLY A 311 8.02 -12.77 -12.40
C GLY A 311 6.60 -13.24 -12.78
N PRO A 312 6.41 -14.54 -13.05
CA PRO A 312 5.10 -15.14 -13.35
C PRO A 312 4.18 -15.26 -12.12
N GLY A 313 4.74 -15.19 -10.91
CA GLY A 313 3.95 -15.35 -9.68
C GLY A 313 3.34 -16.75 -9.56
N ASN A 314 2.51 -16.97 -8.55
CA ASN A 314 1.67 -18.17 -8.44
C ASN A 314 0.31 -17.87 -9.13
N PRO A 315 -0.19 -18.75 -10.04
CA PRO A 315 -1.53 -18.62 -10.62
C PRO A 315 -2.64 -18.37 -9.60
N GLU A 316 -2.61 -19.03 -8.45
CA GLU A 316 -3.63 -18.87 -7.39
C GLU A 316 -3.70 -17.45 -6.80
N ASN A 317 -2.59 -16.73 -6.87
CA ASN A 317 -2.43 -15.38 -6.31
C ASN A 317 -2.38 -14.30 -7.40
N THR A 318 -2.55 -14.68 -8.68
CA THR A 318 -2.46 -13.77 -9.83
C THR A 318 -3.74 -13.83 -10.62
N THR A 319 -4.58 -12.81 -10.49
CA THR A 319 -5.86 -12.72 -11.20
C THR A 319 -5.73 -11.85 -12.45
N ILE A 320 -6.27 -12.30 -13.57
CA ILE A 320 -6.33 -11.54 -14.81
C ILE A 320 -7.72 -10.93 -14.94
N ILE A 321 -7.80 -9.62 -15.17
CA ILE A 321 -9.05 -8.93 -15.48
C ILE A 321 -8.91 -8.23 -16.81
N TYR A 322 -9.78 -8.56 -17.77
CA TYR A 322 -9.72 -8.01 -19.12
C TYR A 322 -10.92 -7.12 -19.47
N GLY A 323 -10.67 -6.13 -20.34
CA GLY A 323 -11.69 -5.20 -20.84
C GLY A 323 -12.44 -5.71 -22.07
N GLY A 324 -13.49 -4.99 -22.45
CA GLY A 324 -14.35 -5.40 -23.57
C GLY A 324 -13.77 -5.20 -24.97
N ILE A 325 -12.70 -4.41 -25.12
CA ILE A 325 -11.95 -4.26 -26.38
C ILE A 325 -10.55 -4.82 -26.18
N LEU A 326 -10.28 -5.92 -26.88
CA LEU A 326 -8.98 -6.59 -26.93
C LEU A 326 -8.44 -6.48 -28.36
N ASP A 327 -7.22 -5.97 -28.50
CA ASP A 327 -6.49 -6.09 -29.76
C ASP A 327 -5.96 -7.53 -29.95
N ALA A 328 -5.30 -7.81 -31.08
CA ALA A 328 -4.77 -9.16 -31.36
C ALA A 328 -3.79 -9.63 -30.28
N LYS A 329 -2.98 -8.71 -29.74
CA LYS A 329 -1.97 -9.00 -28.73
C LYS A 329 -2.58 -9.23 -27.36
N ASP A 330 -3.61 -8.48 -27.00
CA ASP A 330 -4.39 -8.71 -25.78
C ASP A 330 -5.06 -10.09 -25.80
N LYS A 331 -5.55 -10.53 -26.97
CA LYS A 331 -6.10 -11.89 -27.14
C LYS A 331 -5.04 -12.96 -26.97
N GLU A 332 -3.86 -12.80 -27.57
CA GLU A 332 -2.73 -13.72 -27.37
C GLU A 332 -2.30 -13.78 -25.91
N ASN A 333 -2.20 -12.62 -25.24
CA ASN A 333 -1.87 -12.55 -23.81
C ASN A 333 -2.93 -13.27 -22.96
N LEU A 334 -4.22 -13.13 -23.31
CA LEU A 334 -5.33 -13.77 -22.61
C LEU A 334 -5.26 -15.29 -22.75
N THR A 335 -5.14 -15.80 -23.98
CA THR A 335 -5.00 -17.24 -24.25
C THR A 335 -3.81 -17.84 -23.51
N PHE A 336 -2.65 -17.16 -23.53
CA PHE A 336 -1.50 -17.58 -22.75
C PHE A 336 -1.79 -17.68 -21.24
N CYS A 337 -2.51 -16.71 -20.67
CA CYS A 337 -2.85 -16.77 -19.25
C CYS A 337 -3.85 -17.88 -18.92
N GLU A 338 -4.81 -18.15 -19.80
CA GLU A 338 -5.77 -19.25 -19.63
C GLU A 338 -5.06 -20.61 -19.69
N GLU A 339 -4.16 -20.80 -20.67
CA GLU A 339 -3.35 -22.02 -20.83
C GLU A 339 -2.45 -22.30 -19.63
N GLU A 340 -1.89 -21.25 -19.02
CA GLU A 340 -1.06 -21.35 -17.82
C GLU A 340 -1.87 -21.45 -16.50
N GLY A 341 -3.20 -21.50 -16.60
CA GLY A 341 -4.09 -21.76 -15.46
C GLY A 341 -4.34 -20.55 -14.54
N TYR A 342 -4.08 -19.33 -15.00
CA TYR A 342 -4.42 -18.13 -14.23
C TYR A 342 -5.94 -17.91 -14.20
N PRO A 343 -6.54 -17.53 -13.06
CA PRO A 343 -7.94 -17.10 -13.01
C PRO A 343 -8.16 -15.87 -13.90
N VAL A 344 -9.06 -15.99 -14.88
CA VAL A 344 -9.38 -14.95 -15.86
C VAL A 344 -10.82 -14.51 -15.71
N TYR A 345 -11.05 -13.20 -15.62
CA TYR A 345 -12.38 -12.60 -15.52
C TYR A 345 -12.55 -11.44 -16.49
N HIS A 346 -13.72 -11.32 -17.09
CA HIS A 346 -14.09 -10.12 -17.81
C HIS A 346 -14.50 -9.02 -16.82
N SER A 347 -14.12 -7.77 -17.08
CA SER A 347 -14.45 -6.63 -16.22
C SER A 347 -15.96 -6.44 -15.97
N SER A 348 -16.84 -6.94 -16.86
CA SER A 348 -18.30 -6.87 -16.64
C SER A 348 -18.80 -7.80 -15.53
N GLU A 349 -18.05 -8.84 -15.16
CA GLU A 349 -18.43 -9.76 -14.07
C GLU A 349 -18.43 -9.08 -12.70
N PHE A 350 -17.80 -7.91 -12.59
CA PHE A 350 -17.78 -7.09 -11.38
C PHE A 350 -18.85 -5.99 -11.38
N LYS A 351 -19.74 -5.97 -12.38
CA LYS A 351 -20.79 -4.95 -12.49
C LYS A 351 -21.72 -4.97 -11.27
N ASP A 352 -22.16 -6.15 -10.86
CA ASP A 352 -23.08 -6.30 -9.73
C ASP A 352 -22.43 -5.89 -8.40
N ASP A 353 -21.14 -6.19 -8.21
CA ASP A 353 -20.40 -5.70 -7.04
C ASP A 353 -20.29 -4.19 -7.02
N PHE A 354 -20.02 -3.59 -8.18
CA PHE A 354 -19.93 -2.15 -8.29
C PHE A 354 -21.29 -1.49 -8.02
N GLU A 355 -22.39 -2.04 -8.56
CA GLU A 355 -23.75 -1.56 -8.29
C GLU A 355 -24.13 -1.72 -6.81
N LYS A 356 -23.79 -2.86 -6.20
CA LYS A 356 -23.99 -3.11 -4.76
C LYS A 356 -23.20 -2.11 -3.92
N PHE A 357 -21.92 -1.91 -4.23
CA PHE A 357 -21.06 -0.95 -3.55
C PHE A 357 -21.61 0.48 -3.65
N LEU A 358 -22.02 0.89 -4.85
CA LEU A 358 -22.68 2.19 -5.05
C LEU A 358 -24.03 2.30 -4.33
N GLY A 359 -24.75 1.20 -4.16
CA GLY A 359 -25.97 1.12 -3.37
C GLY A 359 -25.70 1.37 -1.89
N VAL A 360 -24.66 0.74 -1.34
CA VAL A 360 -24.19 0.98 0.05
C VAL A 360 -23.79 2.44 0.25
N LEU A 361 -22.98 3.01 -0.66
CA LEU A 361 -22.63 4.43 -0.61
C LEU A 361 -23.87 5.35 -0.62
N GLN A 362 -24.88 5.02 -1.42
CA GLN A 362 -26.12 5.81 -1.45
C GLN A 362 -26.94 5.71 -0.17
N SER A 363 -27.03 4.52 0.41
CA SER A 363 -27.72 4.31 1.68
C SER A 363 -27.06 5.09 2.80
N GLU A 364 -25.73 5.03 2.91
CA GLU A 364 -24.97 5.80 3.89
C GLU A 364 -25.07 7.31 3.65
N ALA A 365 -24.99 7.77 2.38
CA ALA A 365 -25.16 9.17 2.05
C ALA A 365 -26.56 9.72 2.39
N LYS A 366 -27.60 8.87 2.43
CA LYS A 366 -28.94 9.26 2.89
C LYS A 366 -29.02 9.47 4.39
N LEU A 367 -28.11 8.88 5.18
CA LEU A 367 -28.04 9.11 6.62
C LEU A 367 -27.36 10.46 6.96
N ALA A 368 -26.66 11.07 6.01
CA ALA A 368 -26.05 12.38 6.20
C ALA A 368 -27.10 13.47 6.51
N PRO A 369 -26.70 14.54 7.24
CA PRO A 369 -27.56 15.70 7.51
C PRO A 369 -28.16 16.28 6.23
N ILE A 370 -29.41 16.78 6.31
CA ILE A 370 -30.21 17.22 5.16
C ILE A 370 -29.43 18.19 4.25
N GLN A 371 -28.68 19.12 4.85
CA GLN A 371 -27.88 20.13 4.15
C GLN A 371 -26.77 19.50 3.28
N LYS A 372 -26.11 18.43 3.74
CA LYS A 372 -25.05 17.72 3.01
C LYS A 372 -25.59 16.64 2.06
N ARG A 373 -26.72 16.02 2.42
CA ARG A 373 -27.32 14.88 1.70
C ARG A 373 -27.54 15.15 0.22
N LYS A 374 -28.17 16.29 -0.13
CA LYS A 374 -28.49 16.62 -1.53
C LYS A 374 -27.23 16.77 -2.38
N THR A 375 -26.21 17.44 -1.84
CA THR A 375 -24.91 17.65 -2.50
C THR A 375 -24.17 16.32 -2.67
N LEU A 376 -24.06 15.52 -1.60
CA LEU A 376 -23.36 14.23 -1.63
C LEU A 376 -24.01 13.24 -2.60
N LEU A 377 -25.35 13.14 -2.59
CA LEU A 377 -26.08 12.30 -3.56
C LEU A 377 -25.91 12.79 -5.00
N SER A 378 -25.83 14.11 -5.22
CA SER A 378 -25.54 14.66 -6.55
C SER A 378 -24.12 14.32 -7.01
N LYS A 379 -23.12 14.42 -6.12
CA LYS A 379 -21.73 14.07 -6.41
C LYS A 379 -21.58 12.56 -6.69
N LEU A 380 -22.23 11.71 -5.90
CA LEU A 380 -22.34 10.26 -6.15
C LEU A 380 -23.00 9.94 -7.49
N LYS A 381 -24.01 10.69 -7.92
CA LYS A 381 -24.61 10.52 -9.25
C LYS A 381 -23.66 10.91 -10.37
N LYS A 382 -22.82 11.92 -10.18
CA LYS A 382 -21.77 12.29 -11.15
C LYS A 382 -20.70 11.21 -11.25
N SER A 383 -20.26 10.64 -10.12
CA SER A 383 -19.29 9.54 -10.12
C SER A 383 -19.81 8.23 -10.71
N ARG A 384 -21.15 8.10 -10.89
CA ARG A 384 -21.79 7.00 -11.65
C ARG A 384 -21.78 7.21 -13.16
N LYS A 385 -21.75 8.46 -13.64
CA LYS A 385 -21.76 8.72 -15.08
C LYS A 385 -20.34 8.54 -15.62
N PRO A 386 -20.15 7.78 -16.71
CA PRO A 386 -18.87 7.75 -17.38
C PRO A 386 -18.53 9.18 -17.83
N GLN A 387 -17.40 9.71 -17.37
CA GLN A 387 -16.72 10.83 -18.03
C GLN A 387 -15.98 10.29 -19.25
#